data_AF-A0A1M5IZ59-F1
#
_entry.id   AF-A0A1M5IZ59-F1
#
_cell.length_a   1.000
_cell.length_b   1.000
_cell.length_c   1.000
_cell.angle_alpha   90.00
_cell.angle_beta   90.00
_cell.angle_gamma   90.00
#
_symmetry.space_group_name_H-M   'P 1'
#
loop_
_entity.id
_entity.type
_entity.pdbx_description
1 polymer ?
#
loop_
_entity_poly.entity_id
_entity_poly.type
_entity_poly.pdbx_seq_one_letter_code
_entity_poly.pdbx_strand_id
1 'polypeptide(L)' 'MEKTKVIYRTDYLFSKCSIWRGIGSVFNLPGNYYEFDTSKTEQEADNKALTSDWENVGADIRNAKKKFEKENFNKLCLK' A
#
# COMPACT_ATOMS: atom_id res chain seq x y z
N MET A 1 -21.33 1.24 13.31
CA MET A 1 -20.06 0.64 12.86
C MET A 1 -19.05 1.76 12.73
N GLU A 2 -18.06 1.76 13.62
CA GLU A 2 -16.89 2.63 13.48
C GLU A 2 -16.20 2.28 12.16
N LYS A 3 -16.01 3.27 11.28
CA LYS A 3 -15.28 3.03 10.03
C LYS A 3 -13.82 2.80 10.41
N THR A 4 -13.38 1.55 10.38
CA THR A 4 -11.96 1.21 10.49
C THR A 4 -11.22 2.05 9.46
N LYS A 5 -10.36 2.95 9.93
CA LYS A 5 -9.54 3.80 9.07
C LYS A 5 -8.49 2.88 8.44
N VAL A 6 -8.82 2.31 7.28
CA VAL A 6 -7.94 1.40 6.55
C VAL A 6 -6.70 2.20 6.15
N ILE A 7 -5.55 1.80 6.70
CA ILE A 7 -4.27 2.41 6.36
C ILE A 7 -3.79 1.72 5.09
N TYR A 8 -3.98 2.37 3.95
CA TYR A 8 -3.53 1.91 2.63
C TYR A 8 -2.00 1.88 2.59
N ARG A 9 -1.40 0.70 2.78
CA ARG A 9 0.06 0.51 2.68
C ARG A 9 0.38 -0.58 1.67
N THR A 10 0.96 -0.18 0.55
CA THR A 10 1.50 -1.11 -0.46
C THR A 10 2.81 -1.75 -0.03
N ASP A 11 3.38 -1.32 1.10
CA ASP A 11 4.71 -1.65 1.57
C ASP A 11 4.70 -2.45 2.89
N TYR A 12 3.59 -3.10 3.24
CA TYR A 12 3.39 -3.66 4.60
C TYR A 12 4.44 -4.70 5.02
N LEU A 13 5.05 -5.44 4.09
CA LEU A 13 6.16 -6.37 4.41
C LEU A 13 7.50 -5.90 3.83
N PHE A 14 7.56 -4.68 3.31
CA PHE A 14 8.76 -4.12 2.73
C PHE A 14 9.49 -3.27 3.76
N SER A 15 10.82 -3.37 3.73
CA SER A 15 11.64 -2.51 4.56
C SER A 15 11.58 -1.07 4.06
N LYS A 16 11.37 -0.12 4.98
CA LYS A 16 11.35 1.30 4.63
C LYS A 16 12.77 1.82 4.46
N CYS A 17 13.10 2.25 3.24
CA CYS A 17 14.35 2.95 2.98
C CYS A 17 14.25 4.40 3.48
N SER A 18 15.13 4.76 4.43
CA SER A 18 15.34 6.15 4.83
C SER A 18 16.60 6.72 4.18
N ILE A 19 16.67 8.05 4.06
CA ILE A 19 17.84 8.75 3.51
C ILE A 19 19.12 8.37 4.29
N TRP A 20 19.05 8.35 5.62
CA TRP A 20 20.18 8.01 6.49
C TRP A 20 20.66 6.58 6.30
N ARG A 21 19.74 5.64 6.06
CA ARG A 21 20.05 4.25 5.75
C ARG A 21 20.81 4.14 4.42
N GLY A 22 20.41 4.92 3.41
CA GLY A 22 21.13 5.01 2.15
C GLY A 22 22.56 5.55 2.31
N ILE A 23 22.74 6.61 3.10
CA ILE A 23 24.05 7.18 3.41
C ILE A 23 24.93 6.17 4.14
N GLY A 24 24.44 5.56 5.22
CA GLY A 24 25.20 4.57 5.99
C GLY A 24 25.63 3.35 5.18
N SER A 25 24.79 2.91 4.24
CA SER A 25 25.10 1.85 3.28
C SER A 25 26.25 2.22 2.34
N VAL A 26 26.23 3.40 1.70
CA VAL A 26 27.29 3.85 0.78
C VAL A 26 28.65 3.97 1.48
N PHE A 27 28.66 4.45 2.72
CA PHE A 27 29.88 4.58 3.52
C PHE A 27 30.29 3.29 4.25
N ASN A 28 29.56 2.19 4.05
CA ASN A 28 29.78 0.89 4.71
C ASN A 28 29.93 1.01 6.24
N LEU A 29 29.13 1.88 6.86
CA LEU A 29 29.09 1.99 8.31
C LEU A 29 28.51 0.68 8.89
N PRO A 30 29.07 0.10 9.96
CA PRO A 30 28.51 -1.13 10.54
C PRO A 30 27.14 -0.87 11.19
N GLY A 31 26.15 -1.73 10.95
CA GLY A 31 24.81 -1.62 11.54
C GLY A 31 23.76 -2.48 10.83
N ASN A 32 22.60 -2.70 11.48
CA ASN A 32 21.46 -3.34 10.83
C ASN A 32 20.60 -2.30 10.11
N TYR A 33 20.73 -2.27 8.79
CA TYR A 33 20.01 -1.34 7.91
C TYR A 33 18.68 -1.90 7.41
N TYR A 34 18.20 -3.05 7.88
CA TYR A 34 16.95 -3.61 7.37
C TYR A 34 16.03 -3.94 8.53
N GLU A 35 15.04 -3.08 8.70
CA GLU A 35 13.90 -3.34 9.59
C GLU A 35 12.68 -3.56 8.71
N PHE A 36 12.03 -4.69 8.90
CA PHE A 36 10.81 -5.07 8.21
C PHE A 36 9.63 -4.86 9.15
N ASP A 37 8.51 -4.42 8.60
CA ASP A 37 7.24 -4.41 9.32
C ASP A 37 6.86 -5.89 9.62
N THR A 38 6.51 -6.19 10.87
CA THR A 38 6.19 -7.57 11.33
C THR A 38 4.79 -7.63 11.96
N SER A 39 4.31 -8.86 12.17
CA SER A 39 3.07 -9.15 12.93
C SER A 39 3.35 -10.22 13.99
N LYS A 40 2.37 -10.50 14.87
CA LYS A 40 2.54 -11.49 15.94
C LYS A 40 2.69 -12.91 15.40
N THR A 41 2.11 -13.17 14.23
CA THR A 41 2.24 -14.44 13.50
C THR A 41 2.48 -14.17 12.02
N GLU A 42 3.12 -15.12 11.34
CA GLU A 42 3.31 -15.11 9.89
C GLU A 42 1.98 -15.00 9.16
N GLN A 43 0.98 -15.77 9.58
CA GLN A 43 -0.37 -15.74 9.02
C GLN A 43 -1.03 -14.36 9.13
N GLU A 44 -0.84 -13.65 10.25
CA GLU A 44 -1.32 -12.28 10.41
C GLU A 44 -0.60 -11.32 9.46
N ALA A 45 0.71 -11.49 9.28
CA ALA A 45 1.54 -10.68 8.39
C ALA A 45 1.07 -10.82 6.94
N ASP A 46 0.92 -12.05 6.47
CA ASP A 46 0.46 -12.38 5.12
C ASP A 46 -0.96 -11.88 4.86
N ASN A 47 -1.86 -12.09 5.82
CA ASN A 47 -3.24 -11.64 5.69
C ASN A 47 -3.32 -10.11 5.52
N LYS A 48 -2.56 -9.36 6.32
CA LYS A 48 -2.51 -7.90 6.21
C LYS A 48 -1.91 -7.44 4.88
N ALA A 49 -0.81 -8.06 4.45
CA ALA A 49 -0.16 -7.72 3.19
C ALA A 49 -1.11 -7.94 2.00
N LEU A 50 -1.65 -9.15 1.85
CA LEU A 50 -2.55 -9.50 0.75
C LEU A 50 -3.83 -8.67 0.76
N THR A 51 -4.44 -8.46 1.93
CA THR A 51 -5.65 -7.63 2.05
C THR A 51 -5.37 -6.20 1.63
N SER A 52 -4.24 -5.63 2.05
CA SER A 52 -3.84 -4.27 1.70
C SER A 52 -3.63 -4.11 0.18
N ASP A 53 -2.94 -5.07 -0.45
CA ASP A 53 -2.69 -5.05 -1.90
C ASP A 53 -4.00 -5.12 -2.71
N TRP A 54 -4.90 -6.04 -2.35
CA TRP A 54 -6.20 -6.17 -3.03
C TRP A 54 -7.11 -4.96 -2.82
N GLU A 55 -7.09 -4.35 -1.62
CA GLU A 55 -7.84 -3.13 -1.37
C GLU A 55 -7.32 -1.94 -2.20
N ASN A 56 -6.00 -1.83 -2.38
CA ASN A 56 -5.39 -0.82 -3.24
C ASN A 56 -5.80 -1.02 -4.71
N VAL A 57 -5.68 -2.23 -5.23
CA VAL A 57 -6.14 -2.57 -6.60
C VAL A 57 -7.63 -2.26 -6.77
N GLY A 58 -8.46 -2.65 -5.79
CA GLY A 58 -9.89 -2.36 -5.80
C GLY A 58 -10.17 -0.85 -5.79
N ALA A 59 -9.41 -0.06 -5.03
CA ALA A 59 -9.51 1.38 -5.00
C ALA A 59 -9.18 2.00 -6.36
N ASP A 60 -8.11 1.54 -7.02
CA ASP A 60 -7.71 2.01 -8.34
C ASP A 60 -8.75 1.69 -9.41
N ILE A 61 -9.31 0.48 -9.41
CA ILE A 61 -10.40 0.11 -10.32
C ILE A 61 -11.62 1.01 -10.10
N ARG A 62 -12.02 1.25 -8.83
CA ARG A 62 -13.15 2.13 -8.51
C ARG A 62 -12.88 3.57 -8.97
N ASN A 63 -11.67 4.07 -8.79
CA ASN A 63 -11.28 5.41 -9.21
C ASN A 63 -11.27 5.55 -10.74
N ALA A 64 -10.71 4.55 -11.45
CA ALA A 64 -10.71 4.50 -12.91
C ALA A 64 -12.13 4.46 -13.47
N LYS A 65 -13.01 3.62 -12.91
CA LYS A 65 -14.43 3.56 -13.29
C LYS A 65 -15.10 4.92 -13.11
N LYS A 66 -14.99 5.53 -11.92
CA LYS A 66 -15.58 6.85 -11.64
C LYS A 66 -15.08 7.92 -12.61
N LYS A 67 -13.77 7.92 -12.90
CA LYS A 67 -13.16 8.84 -13.86
C LYS A 67 -13.76 8.64 -15.26
N PHE A 68 -13.80 7.39 -15.73
CA PHE A 68 -14.38 7.04 -17.02
C PHE A 68 -15.85 7.43 -17.14
N GLU A 69 -16.67 7.14 -16.12
CA GLU A 69 -18.09 7.48 -16.07
C GLU A 69 -18.30 9.00 -16.11
N LYS A 70 -17.48 9.76 -15.37
CA LYS A 70 -17.53 11.22 -15.38
C LYS A 70 -17.16 11.79 -16.75
N GLU A 71 -16.10 11.29 -17.38
CA GLU A 71 -15.62 11.77 -18.69
C GLU A 71 -16.58 11.41 -19.84
N ASN A 72 -17.33 10.32 -19.70
CA ASN A 72 -18.22 9.80 -20.73
C ASN A 72 -19.71 9.88 -20.35
N PHE A 73 -20.06 10.69 -19.35
CA PHE A 73 -21.41 10.77 -18.78
C PHE A 73 -22.50 10.92 -19.86
N ASN A 74 -22.31 11.85 -20.78
CA ASN A 74 -23.27 12.13 -21.87
C ASN A 74 -23.39 10.99 -22.90
N LYS A 75 -22.38 10.12 -23.01
CA LYS A 75 -22.33 9.00 -23.97
C LYS A 75 -22.82 7.69 -23.36
N LEU A 76 -22.66 7.53 -22.04
CA LEU A 76 -22.97 6.28 -21.35
C LEU A 76 -24.47 6.12 -21.04
N CYS A 77 -25.31 7.12 -21.36
CA CYS A 77 -26.75 7.09 -21.08
C CYS A 77 -27.07 6.66 -19.63
N LEU A 78 -26.18 6.97 -18.68
CA LEU A 78 -26.35 6.68 -17.27
C LEU A 78 -27.39 7.67 -16.74
N LYS A 79 -28.65 7.22 -16.72
CA LYS A 79 -29.77 7.94 -16.09
C LYS A 79 -29.71 7.82 -14.57
#